data_AF-A0A9N9LLC9-F1
#
_entry.id   AF-A0A9N9LLC9-F1
#
_cell.length_a   1.000
_cell.length_b   1.000
_cell.length_c   1.000
_cell.angle_alpha   90.00
_cell.angle_beta   90.00
_cell.angle_gamma   90.00
#
_symmetry.space_group_name_H-M   'P 1'
#
loop_
_entity.id
_entity.type
_entity.pdbx_description
1 polymer ?
#
loop_
_entity_poly.entity_id
_entity_poly.type
_entity_poly.pdbx_seq_one_letter_code
_entity_poly.pdbx_strand_id
1 'polypeptide(L)'
;MVQYVITPWRHQSELLAVREALYGEHREVMGEGVERVGVWMQRGNCPHLVESTALLAAAVLNDERGGNSSYCVRAAYGGAFCRCRLCVLV
;
A
#
# COMPACT_ATOMS: atom_id res chain seq x y z
N MET A 1 14.19 29.63 -0.77
CA MET A 1 14.14 28.68 -1.89
C MET A 1 12.94 27.76 -1.63
N VAL A 2 11.90 27.79 -2.48
CA VAL A 2 10.62 27.13 -2.20
C VAL A 2 10.71 25.66 -2.60
N GLN A 3 10.50 24.73 -1.65
CA GLN A 3 10.48 23.29 -1.92
C GLN A 3 9.10 22.91 -2.49
N TYR A 4 9.04 22.66 -3.79
CA TYR A 4 7.85 22.08 -4.42
C TYR A 4 7.87 20.57 -4.23
N VAL A 5 6.97 20.05 -3.39
CA VAL A 5 6.77 18.61 -3.21
C VAL A 5 5.72 18.17 -4.21
N ILE A 6 6.13 17.40 -5.21
CA ILE A 6 5.22 16.79 -6.18
C ILE A 6 4.63 15.55 -5.54
N THR A 7 3.33 15.59 -5.23
CA THR A 7 2.59 14.45 -4.68
C THR A 7 1.80 13.74 -5.77
N PRO A 8 1.65 12.40 -5.70
CA PRO A 8 0.90 11.63 -6.70
C PRO A 8 -0.63 11.77 -6.56
N TRP A 9 -1.14 12.22 -5.41
CA TRP A 9 -2.56 12.52 -5.18
C TRP A 9 -2.91 13.95 -5.58
N ARG A 10 -4.14 14.15 -6.08
CA ARG A 10 -4.61 15.46 -6.59
C ARG A 10 -4.99 16.39 -5.45
N HIS A 11 -5.58 15.84 -4.40
CA HIS A 11 -6.03 16.57 -3.20
C HIS A 11 -5.66 15.79 -1.93
N GLN A 12 -5.41 16.50 -0.82
CA GLN A 12 -5.11 15.87 0.47
C GLN A 12 -6.27 15.00 0.99
N SER A 13 -7.51 15.30 0.59
CA SER A 13 -8.69 14.50 0.91
C SER A 13 -8.59 13.07 0.36
N GLU A 14 -7.96 12.86 -0.80
CA GLU A 14 -7.76 11.52 -1.37
C GLU A 14 -6.82 10.67 -0.49
N LEU A 15 -5.80 11.31 0.10
CA LEU A 15 -4.89 10.64 1.02
C LEU A 15 -5.61 10.25 2.32
N LEU A 16 -6.45 11.13 2.85
CA LEU A 16 -7.25 10.84 4.05
C LEU A 16 -8.28 9.73 3.79
N ALA A 17 -8.92 9.72 2.62
CA ALA A 17 -9.84 8.66 2.22
C ALA A 17 -9.13 7.30 2.09
N VAL A 18 -7.94 7.26 1.49
CA VAL A 18 -7.14 6.02 1.43
C VAL A 18 -6.69 5.56 2.80
N ARG A 19 -6.34 6.48 3.71
CA ARG A 19 -6.03 6.14 5.09
C ARG A 19 -7.25 5.51 5.78
N GLU A 20 -8.42 6.13 5.68
CA GLU A 20 -9.65 5.60 6.25
C GLU A 20 -10.02 4.24 5.64
N ALA A 21 -9.77 4.05 4.34
CA ALA A 21 -9.98 2.77 3.68
C ALA A 21 -9.00 1.68 4.16
N LEU A 22 -7.72 2.00 4.35
CA LEU A 22 -6.70 1.05 4.78
C LEU A 22 -6.82 0.64 6.26
N TYR A 23 -7.22 1.57 7.13
CA TYR A 23 -7.46 1.31 8.55
C TYR A 23 -8.91 0.95 8.87
N GLY A 24 -9.78 0.93 7.86
CA GLY A 24 -11.18 0.59 8.00
C GLY A 24 -11.38 -0.88 8.37
N GLU A 25 -12.46 -1.16 9.10
CA GLU A 25 -12.82 -2.53 9.49
C GLU A 25 -13.35 -3.35 8.29
N HIS A 26 -13.84 -2.67 7.25
CA HIS A 26 -14.43 -3.28 6.06
C HIS A 26 -13.36 -3.59 5.00
N ARG A 27 -13.18 -4.88 4.73
CA ARG A 27 -12.15 -5.40 3.80
C ARG A 27 -12.40 -5.05 2.33
N GLU A 28 -13.66 -4.84 1.95
CA GLU A 28 -14.02 -4.38 0.60
C GLU A 28 -13.43 -2.98 0.36
N VAL A 29 -13.60 -2.09 1.35
CA VAL A 29 -13.04 -0.73 1.34
C VAL A 29 -11.52 -0.77 1.38
N MET A 30 -10.94 -1.70 2.15
CA MET A 30 -9.49 -1.92 2.18
C MET A 30 -8.94 -2.31 0.80
N GLY A 31 -9.64 -3.16 0.06
CA GLY A 31 -9.28 -3.55 -1.30
C GLY A 31 -9.26 -2.37 -2.27
N GLU A 32 -10.31 -1.53 -2.24
CA GLU A 32 -10.37 -0.30 -3.04
C GLU A 32 -9.23 0.68 -2.71
N GLY A 33 -8.85 0.77 -1.43
CA GLY A 33 -7.71 1.54 -0.96
C GLY A 33 -6.39 1.04 -1.56
N VAL A 34 -6.16 -0.28 -1.53
CA VAL A 34 -4.96 -0.92 -2.09
C VAL A 34 -4.85 -0.68 -3.61
N GLU A 35 -5.95 -0.86 -4.36
CA GLU A 35 -5.97 -0.61 -5.80
C GLU A 35 -5.66 0.84 -6.14
N ARG A 36 -6.23 1.78 -5.38
CA ARG A 36 -6.00 3.22 -5.56
C ARG A 36 -4.54 3.60 -5.29
N VAL A 37 -3.92 3.03 -4.27
CA VAL A 37 -2.47 3.20 -4.05
C VAL A 37 -1.66 2.57 -5.19
N GLY A 38 -2.08 1.43 -5.74
CA GLY A 38 -1.45 0.83 -6.92
C GLY A 38 -1.40 1.77 -8.13
N VAL A 39 -2.45 2.57 -8.36
CA VAL A 39 -2.45 3.62 -9.39
C VAL A 39 -1.40 4.70 -9.08
N TRP A 40 -1.21 5.06 -7.81
CA TRP A 40 -0.18 6.03 -7.41
C TRP A 40 1.24 5.46 -7.56
N MET A 41 1.44 4.16 -7.33
CA MET A 41 2.73 3.50 -7.55
C MET A 41 3.14 3.59 -9.04
N GLN A 42 2.21 3.37 -9.96
CA GLN A 42 2.47 3.45 -11.40
C GLN A 42 2.79 4.87 -11.88
N ARG A 43 2.27 5.90 -11.20
CA ARG A 43 2.53 7.32 -11.52
C ARG A 43 3.90 7.81 -11.06
N GLY A 44 4.56 7.10 -10.14
CA GLY A 44 5.83 7.51 -9.54
C GLY A 44 5.68 8.58 -8.46
N ASN A 45 6.77 8.88 -7.73
CA ASN A 45 6.81 9.78 -6.57
C ASN A 45 5.90 9.40 -5.38
N CYS A 46 5.47 8.14 -5.34
CA CYS A 46 4.79 7.57 -4.17
C CYS A 46 5.76 7.52 -2.97
N PRO A 47 5.38 8.03 -1.79
CA PRO A 47 6.16 7.80 -0.59
C PRO A 47 6.28 6.30 -0.30
N HIS A 48 7.51 5.85 -0.09
CA HIS A 48 7.84 4.44 0.18
C HIS A 48 7.02 3.83 1.33
N LEU A 49 6.64 4.63 2.34
CA LEU A 49 5.78 4.20 3.43
C LEU A 49 4.38 3.83 2.95
N VAL A 50 3.79 4.62 2.04
CA VAL A 50 2.45 4.37 1.50
C VAL A 50 2.46 3.12 0.62
N GLU A 51 3.53 2.93 -0.16
CA GLU A 51 3.72 1.73 -0.98
C GLU A 51 3.80 0.46 -0.12
N SER A 52 4.63 0.51 0.92
CA SER A 52 4.83 -0.55 1.90
C SER A 52 3.53 -0.97 2.59
N THR A 53 2.74 0.00 3.07
CA THR A 53 1.48 -0.27 3.76
C THR A 53 0.45 -0.90 2.82
N ALA A 54 0.37 -0.45 1.56
CA ALA A 54 -0.54 -1.04 0.58
C ALA A 54 -0.16 -2.50 0.24
N LEU A 55 1.13 -2.81 0.12
CA LEU A 55 1.60 -4.19 -0.10
C LEU A 55 1.29 -5.11 1.08
N LEU A 56 1.42 -4.61 2.32
CA LEU A 56 1.04 -5.36 3.52
C LEU A 56 -0.47 -5.58 3.60
N ALA A 57 -1.28 -4.55 3.32
CA ALA A 57 -2.73 -4.67 3.26
C ALA A 57 -3.17 -5.69 2.19
N ALA A 58 -2.52 -5.68 1.02
CA ALA A 58 -2.75 -6.68 -0.02
C ALA A 58 -2.41 -8.11 0.45
N ALA A 59 -1.34 -8.28 1.24
CA ALA A 59 -0.97 -9.58 1.80
C ALA A 59 -2.01 -10.08 2.82
N VAL A 60 -2.53 -9.20 3.69
CA VAL A 60 -3.62 -9.50 4.64
C VAL A 60 -4.88 -9.95 3.90
N LEU A 61 -5.30 -9.21 2.86
CA LEU A 61 -6.45 -9.59 2.04
C LEU A 61 -6.26 -10.95 1.34
N ASN A 62 -5.03 -11.32 0.98
CA ASN A 62 -4.72 -12.61 0.36
C ASN A 62 -4.71 -13.79 1.35
N ASP A 63 -4.43 -13.53 2.62
CA ASP A 63 -4.46 -14.54 3.69
C ASP A 63 -5.91 -14.91 4.04
N GLU A 64 -6.77 -13.91 4.17
CA GLU A 64 -8.15 -14.06 4.64
C GLU A 64 -9.11 -14.66 3.61
N ARG A 65 -8.75 -14.62 2.32
CA ARG A 65 -9.51 -15.30 1.24
C ARG A 65 -9.41 -16.83 1.32
N GLY A 66 -8.54 -17.38 2.17
CA GLY A 66 -8.61 -18.78 2.63
C GLY A 66 -8.37 -19.87 1.57
N GLY A 67 -7.92 -19.52 0.36
CA GLY A 67 -7.71 -20.46 -0.75
C GLY A 67 -6.27 -20.59 -1.24
N ASN A 68 -5.33 -19.79 -0.70
CA ASN A 68 -3.95 -19.74 -1.17
C ASN A 68 -3.04 -20.69 -0.38
N SER A 69 -2.06 -21.29 -1.06
CA SER A 69 -1.05 -22.11 -0.39
C SER A 69 -0.29 -21.27 0.65
N SER A 70 0.08 -21.90 1.78
CA SER A 70 0.85 -21.24 2.86
C SER A 70 2.18 -20.65 2.37
N TYR A 71 2.72 -21.19 1.28
CA TYR A 71 3.90 -20.66 0.60
C TYR A 71 3.63 -19.29 -0.05
N CYS A 72 2.52 -19.14 -0.79
CA CYS A 72 2.16 -17.88 -1.46
C CYS A 72 1.97 -16.75 -0.46
N VAL A 73 1.32 -17.03 0.67
CA VAL A 73 1.10 -16.05 1.74
C VAL A 73 2.44 -15.59 2.33
N ARG A 74 3.33 -16.53 2.67
CA ARG A 74 4.68 -16.22 3.18
C ARG A 74 5.53 -15.43 2.18
N ALA A 75 5.45 -15.78 0.90
CA ALA A 75 6.14 -15.07 -0.16
C ALA A 75 5.63 -13.62 -0.30
N ALA A 76 4.31 -13.41 -0.19
CA ALA A 76 3.70 -12.08 -0.25
C ALA A 76 4.16 -11.19 0.93
N TYR A 77 4.12 -11.71 2.16
CA TYR A 77 4.62 -10.99 3.34
C TYR A 77 6.13 -10.71 3.26
N GLY A 78 6.93 -11.70 2.83
CA GLY A 78 8.37 -11.54 2.63
C GLY A 78 8.69 -10.47 1.59
N GLY A 79 7.97 -10.46 0.47
CA GLY A 79 8.11 -9.45 -0.59
C GLY A 79 7.78 -8.04 -0.10
N ALA A 80 6.67 -7.87 0.63
CA ALA A 80 6.28 -6.59 1.21
C ALA A 80 7.35 -6.07 2.19
N PHE A 81 7.84 -6.92 3.10
CA PHE A 81 8.83 -6.55 4.09
C PHE A 81 10.18 -6.17 3.48
N CYS A 82 10.63 -6.91 2.45
CA CYS A 82 11.85 -6.60 1.73
C CYS A 82 11.80 -5.19 1.10
N ARG A 83 10.65 -4.76 0.58
CA ARG A 83 10.50 -3.42 -0.01
C ARG A 83 10.43 -2.30 1.04
N CYS A 84 9.88 -2.55 2.23
CA CYS A 84 9.95 -1.60 3.34
C CYS A 84 11.39 -1.35 3.78
N ARG A 85 12.16 -2.43 3.96
CA ARG A 85 13.50 -2.36 4.59
C ARG A 85 14.60 -1.90 3.64
N LEU A 86 14.46 -2.19 2.34
CA LEU A 86 15.46 -1.79 1.34
C LEU A 86 15.53 -0.26 1.13
N CYS A 87 14.42 0.47 1.35
CA CYS A 87 14.39 1.93 1.22
C CYS A 87 14.80 2.72 2.47
N VAL A 88 14.83 2.11 3.66
CA VAL A 88 15.31 2.79 4.89
C VAL A 88 16.83 2.69 5.03
N LEU A 89 17.47 1.81 4.25
CA LEU A 89 18.90 1.52 4.29
C LEU A 89 19.71 2.17 3.14
N VAL A 90 19.05 2.91 2.24
CA VAL A 90 19.65 3.68 1.13
C VAL A 90 19.25 5.14 1.30
#